data_AF-A0A7W8H8G5-F1
#
_entry.id   AF-A0A7W8H8G5-F1
#
_cell.length_a   1.000
_cell.length_b   1.000
_cell.length_c   1.000
_cell.angle_alpha   90.00
_cell.angle_beta   90.00
_cell.angle_gamma   90.00
#
_symmetry.space_group_name_H-M   'P 1'
#
loop_
_entity.id
_entity.type
_entity.pdbx_description
1 polymer ?
#
loop_
_entity_poly.entity_id
_entity_poly.type
_entity_poly.pdbx_seq_one_letter_code
_entity_poly.pdbx_strand_id
1 'polypeptide(L)'
;MSNQENLYIHVYIPIGSEMISYRNPDEIWEIGQSLLDFIYKDFSGQSSSDRGSYELSRLREIHPYFRHISGDSLKLFRENSLSPSYEGVFCQAGLVKLQKSYEDWLSCYVSQGVSSELMEMAGKYRFYAQSHYVMDQGRPSTDYFLLGFEDCLYLEFSEMIRQKVLVKVCKNCGRLFIPKKSNVDYCHRVYTEDGKTCQDVGYSQTFARSVKNDDLLLAYTRAYKAHYARMSKPRKRAGNLSREDFEKWYQEAKDKLNQARSGALDGEEFKAWLKK
;
A
#
# COMPACT_ATOMS: atom_id res chain seq x y z
N MET A 1 26.35 32.37 -6.88
CA MET A 1 25.92 30.96 -6.97
C MET A 1 24.40 31.01 -6.99
N SER A 2 23.77 30.55 -8.06
CA SER A 2 22.35 30.83 -8.30
C SER A 2 21.48 29.99 -7.35
N ASN A 3 20.32 30.52 -6.93
CA ASN A 3 19.39 29.85 -6.02
C ASN A 3 18.85 28.49 -6.53
N GLN A 4 19.18 28.08 -7.77
CA GLN A 4 18.74 26.83 -8.38
C GLN A 4 19.69 25.64 -8.11
N GLU A 5 20.95 25.87 -7.71
CA GLU A 5 21.95 24.81 -7.48
C GLU A 5 21.67 23.89 -6.27
N ASN A 6 20.65 24.19 -5.45
CA ASN A 6 20.39 23.48 -4.19
C ASN A 6 19.23 22.47 -4.23
N LEU A 7 18.50 22.35 -5.35
CA LEU A 7 17.35 21.44 -5.48
C LEU A 7 17.67 20.08 -6.11
N TYR A 8 18.92 19.91 -6.55
CA TYR A 8 19.36 18.72 -7.26
C TYR A 8 19.57 17.53 -6.33
N ILE A 9 19.30 16.34 -6.86
CA ILE A 9 19.49 15.09 -6.14
C ILE A 9 19.90 13.96 -7.09
N HIS A 10 20.72 13.05 -6.58
CA HIS A 10 21.03 11.78 -7.23
C HIS A 10 20.07 10.69 -6.77
N VAL A 11 19.49 9.98 -7.73
CA VAL A 11 18.58 8.86 -7.50
C VAL A 11 19.08 7.66 -8.29
N TYR A 12 19.29 6.54 -7.60
CA TYR A 12 19.92 5.35 -8.16
C TYR A 12 18.89 4.24 -8.32
N ILE A 13 18.82 3.66 -9.52
CA ILE A 13 17.99 2.50 -9.83
C ILE A 13 18.89 1.36 -10.32
N PRO A 14 19.08 0.29 -9.53
CA PRO A 14 19.85 -0.86 -9.96
C PRO A 14 19.21 -1.55 -11.16
N ILE A 15 20.04 -2.03 -12.09
CA ILE A 15 19.56 -2.70 -13.29
C ILE A 15 18.91 -4.04 -12.92
N GLY A 16 17.68 -4.24 -13.42
CA GLY A 16 16.89 -5.44 -13.14
C GLY A 16 16.33 -5.50 -11.71
N SER A 17 16.27 -4.36 -11.01
CA SER A 17 15.73 -4.25 -9.66
C SER A 17 14.48 -3.39 -9.62
N GLU A 18 13.51 -3.80 -8.80
CA GLU A 18 12.32 -3.02 -8.45
C GLU A 18 12.58 -2.05 -7.29
N MET A 19 13.83 -1.64 -7.09
CA MET A 19 14.25 -0.76 -6.00
C MET A 19 14.74 0.58 -6.53
N ILE A 20 14.42 1.66 -5.81
CA ILE A 20 14.96 3.00 -5.98
C ILE A 20 15.73 3.37 -4.73
N SER A 21 16.85 4.07 -4.88
CA SER A 21 17.67 4.43 -3.74
C SER A 21 18.22 5.84 -3.80
N TYR A 22 18.36 6.41 -2.62
CA TYR A 22 18.93 7.72 -2.38
C TYR A 22 20.20 7.55 -1.55
N ARG A 23 21.19 8.42 -1.75
CA ARG A 23 22.48 8.36 -1.06
C ARG A 23 22.60 9.53 -0.09
N ASN A 24 23.30 9.30 1.02
CA ASN A 24 23.59 10.30 2.06
C ASN A 24 22.33 10.94 2.67
N PRO A 25 21.56 10.22 3.51
CA PRO A 25 21.83 8.86 4.03
C PRO A 25 21.44 7.73 3.07
N ASP A 26 21.97 6.53 3.23
CA ASP A 26 21.57 5.41 2.36
C ASP A 26 20.14 4.97 2.65
N GLU A 27 19.28 5.16 1.66
CA GLU A 27 17.86 4.80 1.73
C GLU A 27 17.46 4.01 0.49
N ILE A 28 16.68 2.96 0.68
CA ILE A 28 16.24 2.07 -0.39
C ILE A 28 14.74 1.84 -0.23
N TRP A 29 14.01 1.98 -1.33
CA TRP A 29 12.56 1.87 -1.40
C TRP A 29 12.17 0.95 -2.55
N GLU A 30 11.09 0.20 -2.38
CA GLU A 30 10.43 -0.47 -3.51
C GLU A 30 9.84 0.60 -4.43
N ILE A 31 9.99 0.45 -5.74
CA ILE A 31 9.49 1.41 -6.71
C ILE A 31 7.97 1.56 -6.58
N GLY A 32 7.53 2.80 -6.39
CA GLY A 32 6.14 3.20 -6.21
C GLY A 32 5.72 3.33 -4.74
N GLN A 33 6.53 2.83 -3.80
CA GLN A 33 6.21 2.94 -2.37
C GLN A 33 6.31 4.40 -1.90
N SER A 34 7.38 5.12 -2.24
CA SER A 34 7.54 6.52 -1.82
C SER A 34 6.52 7.44 -2.51
N LEU A 35 6.16 7.14 -3.77
CA LEU A 35 5.08 7.85 -4.47
C LEU A 35 3.72 7.64 -3.79
N LEU A 36 3.35 6.41 -3.44
CA LEU A 36 2.08 6.11 -2.76
C LEU A 36 2.02 6.70 -1.34
N ASP A 37 3.14 6.68 -0.63
CA ASP A 37 3.25 7.29 0.69
C ASP A 37 3.09 8.82 0.60
N PHE A 38 3.65 9.45 -0.44
CA PHE A 38 3.43 10.85 -0.73
C PHE A 38 1.96 11.15 -1.06
N ILE A 39 1.35 10.42 -2.01
CA ILE A 39 -0.05 10.63 -2.45
C ILE A 39 -1.01 10.63 -1.25
N TYR A 40 -0.80 9.73 -0.29
CA TYR A 40 -1.69 9.56 0.86
C TYR A 40 -1.19 10.18 2.16
N LYS A 41 -0.14 11.01 2.13
CA LYS A 41 0.33 11.78 3.28
C LYS A 41 -0.74 12.79 3.69
N ASP A 42 -1.11 12.76 4.97
CA ASP A 42 -2.07 13.72 5.51
C ASP A 42 -1.38 15.05 5.85
N PHE A 43 -1.91 16.13 5.27
CA PHE A 43 -1.47 17.51 5.51
C PHE A 43 -2.42 18.30 6.42
N SER A 44 -3.53 17.72 6.90
CA SER A 44 -4.65 18.44 7.55
C SER A 44 -4.46 18.86 9.02
N GLY A 45 -3.26 18.78 9.59
CA GLY A 45 -2.96 19.16 10.99
C GLY A 45 -2.24 20.51 11.20
N GLN A 46 -2.29 21.43 10.24
CA GLN A 46 -1.36 22.57 10.10
C GLN A 46 -1.86 23.89 10.74
N SER A 47 -2.47 23.81 11.93
CA SER A 47 -2.81 25.01 12.72
C SER A 47 -2.28 24.88 14.15
N SER A 48 -0.96 24.95 14.33
CA SER A 48 -0.42 25.27 15.65
C SER A 48 0.84 26.14 15.57
N SER A 49 0.93 27.00 16.56
CA SER A 49 1.65 28.28 16.63
C SER A 49 3.16 28.21 16.77
N ASP A 50 3.82 27.09 16.44
CA ASP A 50 5.25 26.90 16.67
C ASP A 50 6.02 26.69 15.36
N ARG A 51 6.10 27.78 14.58
CA ARG A 51 6.20 27.73 13.10
C ARG A 51 7.58 27.41 12.52
N GLY A 52 8.63 27.29 13.33
CA GLY A 52 10.03 27.38 12.89
C GLY A 52 10.71 26.06 12.49
N SER A 53 11.08 25.30 13.52
CA SER A 53 11.87 24.07 13.42
C SER A 53 11.01 22.82 13.31
N TYR A 54 9.81 22.84 13.92
CA TYR A 54 8.88 21.70 13.94
C TYR A 54 8.33 21.34 12.55
N GLU A 55 8.10 22.33 11.68
CA GLU A 55 7.65 22.11 10.30
C GLU A 55 8.71 21.40 9.44
N LEU A 56 10.00 21.73 9.61
CA LEU A 56 11.09 21.15 8.81
C LEU A 56 11.29 19.66 9.07
N SER A 57 11.12 19.22 10.32
CA SER A 57 11.13 17.79 10.66
C SER A 57 10.02 17.01 9.97
N ARG A 58 8.85 17.63 9.76
CA ARG A 58 7.70 16.97 9.12
C ARG A 58 7.83 16.86 7.61
N LEU A 59 8.51 17.82 6.97
CA LEU A 59 8.83 17.73 5.52
C LEU A 59 9.60 16.46 5.18
N ARG A 60 10.52 16.06 6.07
CA ARG A 60 11.34 14.86 5.92
C ARG A 60 10.53 13.56 5.92
N GLU A 61 9.32 13.59 6.46
CA GLU A 61 8.41 12.44 6.47
C GLU A 61 7.49 12.37 5.25
N ILE A 62 7.56 13.35 4.33
CA ILE A 62 6.71 13.41 3.14
C ILE A 62 7.22 12.44 2.08
N HIS A 63 8.51 12.51 1.81
CA HIS A 63 9.18 11.76 0.76
C HIS A 63 10.70 11.78 0.99
N PRO A 64 11.47 10.74 0.59
CA PRO A 64 12.93 10.72 0.72
C PRO A 64 13.60 12.00 0.23
N TYR A 65 13.19 12.55 -0.92
CA TYR A 65 13.67 13.83 -1.45
C TYR A 65 13.93 14.92 -0.38
N PHE A 66 12.99 15.16 0.55
CA PHE A 66 13.10 16.21 1.57
C PHE A 66 14.16 15.93 2.65
N ARG A 67 14.63 14.69 2.77
CA ARG A 67 15.75 14.30 3.64
C ARG A 67 17.12 14.51 3.00
N HIS A 68 17.17 14.60 1.66
CA HIS A 68 18.40 14.64 0.88
C HIS A 68 18.73 16.00 0.28
N ILE A 69 17.75 16.90 0.19
CA ILE A 69 18.02 18.29 -0.21
C ILE A 69 18.69 19.10 0.89
N SER A 70 19.35 20.19 0.48
CA SER A 70 20.07 21.07 1.41
C SER A 70 19.12 21.79 2.38
N GLY A 71 19.68 22.23 3.51
CA GLY A 71 18.95 23.05 4.48
C GLY A 71 18.42 24.36 3.88
N ASP A 72 19.12 24.93 2.90
CA ASP A 72 18.68 26.15 2.22
C ASP A 72 17.49 25.90 1.28
N SER A 73 17.45 24.74 0.61
CA SER A 73 16.27 24.33 -0.15
C SER A 73 15.06 24.10 0.73
N LEU A 74 15.24 23.54 1.92
CA LEU A 74 14.15 23.40 2.89
C LEU A 74 13.64 24.77 3.39
N LYS A 75 14.54 25.74 3.60
CA LYS A 75 14.13 27.13 3.92
C LYS A 75 13.35 27.75 2.76
N LEU A 76 13.84 27.59 1.54
CA LEU A 76 13.17 28.09 0.33
C LEU A 76 11.76 27.50 0.18
N PHE A 77 11.58 26.19 0.41
CA PHE A 77 10.25 25.56 0.40
C PHE A 77 9.30 26.26 1.39
N ARG A 78 9.80 26.56 2.59
CA ARG A 78 9.02 27.23 3.63
C ARG A 78 8.69 28.67 3.25
N GLU A 79 9.63 29.41 2.71
CA GLU A 79 9.42 30.78 2.20
C GLU A 79 8.37 30.80 1.08
N ASN A 80 8.49 29.88 0.11
CA ASN A 80 7.51 29.71 -0.97
C ASN A 80 6.11 29.36 -0.43
N SER A 81 6.03 28.58 0.65
CA SER A 81 4.76 28.20 1.29
C SER A 81 4.09 29.35 2.04
N LEU A 82 4.85 30.34 2.47
CA LEU A 82 4.34 31.54 3.14
C LEU A 82 4.07 32.69 2.17
N SER A 83 4.62 32.62 0.95
CA SER A 83 4.49 33.65 -0.07
C SER A 83 3.14 33.55 -0.80
N PRO A 84 2.24 34.55 -0.68
CA PRO A 84 0.96 34.54 -1.40
C PRO A 84 1.11 34.67 -2.92
N SER A 85 2.26 35.14 -3.41
CA SER A 85 2.55 35.35 -4.83
C SER A 85 3.28 34.18 -5.49
N TYR A 86 3.66 33.14 -4.74
CA TYR A 86 4.34 31.99 -5.29
C TYR A 86 3.32 30.98 -5.84
N GLU A 87 3.35 30.75 -7.15
CA GLU A 87 2.40 29.86 -7.85
C GLU A 87 2.98 28.47 -8.20
N GLY A 88 4.25 28.23 -7.89
CA GLY A 88 4.94 26.98 -8.23
C GLY A 88 4.54 25.79 -7.36
N VAL A 89 5.09 24.61 -7.69
CA VAL A 89 4.80 23.35 -6.99
C VAL A 89 5.67 23.11 -5.75
N PHE A 90 6.75 23.88 -5.58
CA PHE A 90 7.69 23.73 -4.47
C PHE A 90 7.25 24.52 -3.23
N CYS A 91 6.03 24.24 -2.78
CA CYS A 91 5.38 24.80 -1.60
C CYS A 91 4.26 23.88 -1.12
N GLN A 92 3.70 24.14 0.07
CA GLN A 92 2.65 23.32 0.67
C GLN A 92 1.41 23.15 -0.23
N ALA A 93 0.91 24.25 -0.81
CA ALA A 93 -0.21 24.21 -1.75
C ALA A 93 0.13 23.44 -3.04
N GLY A 94 1.39 23.56 -3.48
CA GLY A 94 1.95 22.81 -4.60
C GLY A 94 1.95 21.30 -4.35
N LEU A 95 2.33 20.86 -3.16
CA LEU A 95 2.30 19.43 -2.80
C LEU A 95 0.89 18.84 -2.89
N VAL A 96 -0.14 19.57 -2.45
CA VAL A 96 -1.53 19.12 -2.56
C VAL A 96 -1.97 18.98 -4.02
N LYS A 97 -1.55 19.90 -4.89
CA LYS A 97 -1.77 19.80 -6.34
C LYS A 97 -1.08 18.55 -6.91
N LEU A 98 0.17 18.31 -6.52
CA LEU A 98 0.94 17.14 -6.97
C LEU A 98 0.32 15.82 -6.47
N GLN A 99 -0.13 15.74 -5.21
CA GLN A 99 -0.85 14.55 -4.70
C GLN A 99 -2.02 14.21 -5.60
N LYS A 100 -2.85 15.21 -5.94
CA LYS A 100 -4.02 15.01 -6.79
C LYS A 100 -3.64 14.56 -8.20
N SER A 101 -2.68 15.24 -8.83
CA SER A 101 -2.21 14.89 -10.17
C SER A 101 -1.72 13.44 -10.24
N TYR A 102 -0.83 13.04 -9.33
CA TYR A 102 -0.25 11.69 -9.35
C TYR A 102 -1.25 10.62 -8.91
N GLU A 103 -2.20 10.92 -8.02
CA GLU A 103 -3.32 10.01 -7.73
C GLU A 103 -4.18 9.77 -8.97
N ASP A 104 -4.51 10.82 -9.71
CA ASP A 104 -5.32 10.74 -10.93
C ASP A 104 -4.58 9.97 -12.03
N TRP A 105 -3.29 10.25 -12.23
CA TRP A 105 -2.46 9.53 -13.20
C TRP A 105 -2.35 8.05 -12.88
N LEU A 106 -2.07 7.71 -11.62
CA LEU A 106 -1.93 6.31 -11.21
C LEU A 106 -3.28 5.57 -11.24
N SER A 107 -4.38 6.25 -10.90
CA SER A 107 -5.74 5.69 -11.01
C SER A 107 -6.13 5.42 -12.47
N CYS A 108 -5.80 6.33 -13.39
CA CYS A 108 -5.98 6.14 -14.82
C CYS A 108 -5.15 4.96 -15.33
N TYR A 109 -3.86 4.88 -14.94
CA TYR A 109 -3.01 3.75 -15.29
C TYR A 109 -3.56 2.40 -14.79
N VAL A 110 -4.01 2.34 -13.54
CA VAL A 110 -4.55 1.10 -12.95
C VAL A 110 -5.86 0.66 -13.61
N SER A 111 -6.68 1.61 -14.05
CA SER A 111 -7.98 1.32 -14.67
C SER A 111 -7.89 1.01 -16.16
N GLN A 112 -7.01 1.69 -16.90
CA GLN A 112 -6.96 1.68 -18.37
C GLN A 112 -5.59 1.29 -18.96
N GLY A 113 -4.56 1.12 -18.13
CA GLY A 113 -3.18 0.95 -18.58
C GLY A 113 -2.61 2.25 -19.18
N VAL A 114 -1.69 2.13 -20.12
CA VAL A 114 -1.15 3.29 -20.86
C VAL A 114 -2.16 3.71 -21.92
N SER A 115 -3.07 4.60 -21.55
CA SER A 115 -4.15 5.14 -22.41
C SER A 115 -3.80 6.51 -23.00
N SER A 116 -4.54 6.94 -24.02
CA SER A 116 -4.40 8.30 -24.57
C SER A 116 -4.70 9.39 -23.53
N GLU A 117 -5.65 9.13 -22.63
CA GLU A 117 -5.99 10.00 -21.50
C GLU A 117 -4.78 10.17 -20.56
N LEU A 118 -4.12 9.06 -20.19
CA LEU A 118 -2.92 9.12 -19.37
C LEU A 118 -1.80 9.91 -20.04
N MET A 119 -1.60 9.69 -21.35
CA MET A 119 -0.58 10.39 -22.12
C MET A 119 -0.88 11.90 -22.23
N GLU A 120 -2.15 12.29 -22.32
CA GLU A 120 -2.54 13.70 -22.30
C GLU A 120 -2.30 14.34 -20.93
N MET A 121 -2.55 13.61 -19.85
CA MET A 121 -2.36 14.10 -18.48
C MET A 121 -0.87 14.19 -18.11
N ALA A 122 -0.15 13.07 -18.19
CA ALA A 122 1.24 12.96 -17.75
C ALA A 122 2.25 13.46 -18.80
N GLY A 123 1.93 13.35 -20.10
CA GLY A 123 2.83 13.77 -21.19
C GLY A 123 3.01 15.27 -21.33
N LYS A 124 2.20 16.08 -20.62
CA LYS A 124 2.40 17.54 -20.50
C LYS A 124 3.58 17.87 -19.59
N TYR A 125 3.94 16.98 -18.66
CA TYR A 125 5.10 17.18 -17.80
C TYR A 125 6.39 17.03 -18.59
N ARG A 126 7.28 18.02 -18.45
CA ARG A 126 8.58 18.01 -19.14
C ARG A 126 9.64 17.52 -18.17
N PHE A 127 9.91 16.22 -18.24
CA PHE A 127 10.95 15.59 -17.44
C PHE A 127 12.34 15.83 -18.04
N TYR A 128 13.22 16.48 -17.29
CA TYR A 128 14.61 16.72 -17.66
C TYR A 128 15.53 16.04 -16.64
N ALA A 129 16.14 14.94 -17.05
CA ALA A 129 17.11 14.23 -16.22
C ALA A 129 18.39 13.97 -17.00
N GLN A 130 19.53 14.20 -16.36
CA GLN A 130 20.79 13.66 -16.83
C GLN A 130 20.99 12.30 -16.16
N SER A 131 21.30 11.27 -16.93
CA SER A 131 21.58 9.95 -16.38
C SER A 131 22.88 9.37 -16.89
N HIS A 132 23.50 8.52 -16.06
CA HIS A 132 24.67 7.76 -16.44
C HIS A 132 24.69 6.40 -15.76
N TYR A 133 25.33 5.43 -16.42
CA TYR A 133 25.54 4.11 -15.87
C TYR A 133 26.67 4.14 -14.83
N VAL A 134 26.45 3.55 -13.66
CA VAL A 134 27.41 3.50 -12.56
C VAL A 134 27.48 2.12 -11.93
N MET A 135 28.60 1.83 -11.25
CA MET A 135 28.72 0.70 -10.33
C MET A 135 28.45 1.21 -8.91
N ASP A 136 27.20 1.15 -8.48
CA ASP A 136 26.77 1.63 -7.17
C ASP A 136 26.71 0.46 -6.18
N GLN A 137 27.50 0.55 -5.10
CA GLN A 137 27.69 -0.52 -4.11
C GLN A 137 27.98 -1.91 -4.73
N GLY A 138 28.75 -1.94 -5.82
CA GLY A 138 29.10 -3.17 -6.54
C GLY A 138 27.99 -3.74 -7.42
N ARG A 139 26.88 -3.01 -7.62
CA ARG A 139 25.79 -3.37 -8.53
C ARG A 139 25.73 -2.39 -9.70
N PRO A 140 25.43 -2.89 -10.92
CA PRO A 140 25.20 -2.02 -12.05
C PRO A 140 23.89 -1.25 -11.87
N SER A 141 23.95 0.08 -11.95
CA SER A 141 22.83 0.98 -11.66
C SER A 141 22.80 2.15 -12.63
N THR A 142 21.61 2.75 -12.79
CA THR A 142 21.47 4.07 -13.43
C THR A 142 21.42 5.14 -12.36
N ASP A 143 22.33 6.10 -12.41
CA ASP A 143 22.31 7.30 -11.60
C ASP A 143 21.58 8.41 -12.36
N TYR A 144 20.46 8.86 -11.80
CA TYR A 144 19.68 10.00 -12.30
C TYR A 144 20.00 11.26 -11.48
N PHE A 145 20.47 12.29 -12.15
CA PHE A 145 20.60 13.64 -11.62
C PHE A 145 19.32 14.42 -11.93
N LEU A 146 18.52 14.66 -10.90
CA LEU A 146 17.16 15.22 -10.99
C LEU A 146 17.09 16.62 -10.41
N LEU A 147 16.23 17.48 -10.97
CA LEU A 147 16.03 18.86 -10.51
C LEU A 147 14.68 19.01 -9.80
N GLY A 148 14.70 18.74 -8.49
CA GLY A 148 13.55 19.03 -7.65
C GLY A 148 12.64 17.84 -7.37
N PHE A 149 11.58 18.11 -6.62
CA PHE A 149 10.71 17.08 -6.07
C PHE A 149 9.82 16.41 -7.14
N GLU A 150 9.24 17.19 -8.06
CA GLU A 150 8.34 16.65 -9.08
C GLU A 150 9.06 15.72 -10.07
N ASP A 151 10.34 15.98 -10.38
CA ASP A 151 11.18 15.08 -11.17
C ASP A 151 11.38 13.72 -10.47
N CYS A 152 11.49 13.71 -9.14
CA CYS A 152 11.59 12.46 -8.39
C CYS A 152 10.29 11.65 -8.47
N LEU A 153 9.15 12.32 -8.31
CA LEU A 153 7.83 11.69 -8.45
C LEU A 153 7.61 11.15 -9.87
N TYR A 154 7.99 11.93 -10.88
CA TYR A 154 7.84 11.55 -12.28
C TYR A 154 8.73 10.37 -12.62
N LEU A 155 10.00 10.38 -12.18
CA LEU A 155 10.90 9.26 -12.36
C LEU A 155 10.28 7.99 -11.76
N GLU A 156 9.87 8.03 -10.49
CA GLU A 156 9.28 6.87 -9.82
C GLU A 156 8.01 6.38 -10.53
N PHE A 157 7.11 7.27 -10.92
CA PHE A 157 5.91 6.94 -11.70
C PHE A 157 6.25 6.28 -13.05
N SER A 158 7.19 6.85 -13.80
CA SER A 158 7.61 6.32 -15.10
C SER A 158 8.25 4.94 -14.96
N GLU A 159 9.00 4.72 -13.88
CA GLU A 159 9.61 3.45 -13.54
C GLU A 159 8.56 2.42 -13.15
N MET A 160 7.53 2.78 -12.40
CA MET A 160 6.40 1.90 -12.12
C MET A 160 5.75 1.39 -13.40
N ILE A 161 5.50 2.27 -14.38
CA ILE A 161 4.94 1.88 -15.69
C ILE A 161 5.91 0.98 -16.45
N ARG A 162 7.18 1.37 -16.53
CA ARG A 162 8.22 0.67 -17.30
C ARG A 162 8.48 -0.74 -16.75
N GLN A 163 8.47 -0.91 -15.43
CA GLN A 163 8.65 -2.20 -14.76
C GLN A 163 7.35 -2.98 -14.60
N LYS A 164 6.20 -2.40 -14.97
CA LYS A 164 4.87 -2.99 -14.80
C LYS A 164 4.58 -3.36 -13.35
N VAL A 165 4.94 -2.46 -12.42
CA VAL A 165 4.67 -2.62 -10.99
C VAL A 165 3.17 -2.86 -10.79
N LEU A 166 2.83 -3.95 -10.12
CA LEU A 166 1.43 -4.29 -9.84
C LEU A 166 0.86 -3.30 -8.82
N VAL A 167 -0.13 -2.51 -9.22
CA VAL A 167 -0.86 -1.60 -8.34
C VAL A 167 -2.34 -1.97 -8.35
N LYS A 168 -2.98 -1.94 -7.19
CA LYS A 168 -4.41 -2.26 -7.02
C LYS A 168 -5.13 -1.20 -6.19
N VAL A 169 -6.44 -1.12 -6.37
CA VAL A 169 -7.34 -0.41 -5.47
C VAL A 169 -7.71 -1.32 -4.29
N CYS A 170 -7.49 -0.86 -3.06
CA CYS A 170 -7.87 -1.61 -1.87
C CYS A 170 -9.39 -1.72 -1.76
N LYS A 171 -9.91 -2.95 -1.67
CA LYS A 171 -11.36 -3.20 -1.56
C LYS A 171 -12.01 -2.72 -0.26
N ASN A 172 -11.22 -2.32 0.74
CA ASN A 172 -11.72 -1.78 2.02
C ASN A 172 -11.70 -0.24 2.04
N CYS A 173 -10.55 0.39 1.82
CA CYS A 173 -10.40 1.84 1.95
C CYS A 173 -10.43 2.61 0.62
N GLY A 174 -10.49 1.94 -0.53
CA GLY A 174 -10.51 2.57 -1.86
C GLY A 174 -9.19 3.18 -2.32
N ARG A 175 -8.14 3.16 -1.48
CA ARG A 175 -6.83 3.71 -1.82
C ARG A 175 -5.99 2.75 -2.65
N LEU A 176 -5.13 3.29 -3.51
CA LEU A 176 -4.14 2.55 -4.28
C LEU A 176 -3.08 1.94 -3.34
N PHE A 177 -2.57 0.76 -3.70
CA PHE A 177 -1.48 0.08 -2.99
C PHE A 177 -0.76 -0.94 -3.89
N ILE A 178 0.49 -1.25 -3.55
CA ILE A 178 1.28 -2.33 -4.16
C ILE A 178 1.10 -3.60 -3.31
N PRO A 179 0.47 -4.66 -3.84
CA PRO A 179 0.29 -5.90 -3.11
C PRO A 179 1.56 -6.77 -3.18
N LYS A 180 1.94 -7.41 -2.07
CA LYS A 180 3.05 -8.39 -2.04
C LYS A 180 2.81 -9.62 -2.93
N LYS A 181 1.55 -9.94 -3.22
CA LYS A 181 1.13 -11.05 -4.08
C LYS A 181 -0.12 -10.65 -4.87
N SER A 182 -0.25 -11.17 -6.09
CA SER A 182 -1.36 -10.85 -6.98
C SER A 182 -2.74 -11.22 -6.45
N ASN A 183 -2.86 -12.12 -5.46
CA ASN A 183 -4.12 -12.50 -4.82
C ASN A 183 -4.49 -11.64 -3.60
N VAL A 184 -3.68 -10.65 -3.24
CA VAL A 184 -3.98 -9.73 -2.14
C VAL A 184 -4.86 -8.59 -2.67
N ASP A 185 -5.98 -8.35 -1.99
CA ASP A 185 -7.00 -7.34 -2.37
C ASP A 185 -7.15 -6.20 -1.36
N TYR A 186 -6.40 -6.26 -0.25
CA TYR A 186 -6.46 -5.30 0.84
C TYR A 186 -5.06 -4.81 1.20
N CYS A 187 -4.91 -3.51 1.44
CA CYS A 187 -3.66 -2.92 1.92
C CYS A 187 -3.45 -3.19 3.42
N HIS A 188 -2.25 -2.91 3.93
CA HIS A 188 -1.88 -3.07 5.34
C HIS A 188 -2.07 -1.81 6.19
N ARG A 189 -2.67 -0.75 5.64
CA ARG A 189 -2.91 0.49 6.40
C ARG A 189 -3.87 0.22 7.56
N VAL A 190 -3.57 0.79 8.72
CA VAL A 190 -4.47 0.80 9.89
C VAL A 190 -5.77 1.49 9.49
N TYR A 191 -6.90 0.84 9.76
CA TYR A 191 -8.23 1.28 9.38
C TYR A 191 -9.12 1.60 10.58
N THR A 192 -8.95 0.89 11.69
CA THR A 192 -9.73 1.10 12.91
C THR A 192 -8.88 1.69 14.01
N GLU A 193 -9.50 2.40 14.96
CA GLU A 193 -8.85 2.93 16.17
C GLU A 193 -8.16 1.83 16.99
N ASP A 194 -8.74 0.62 17.04
CA ASP A 194 -8.16 -0.56 17.71
C ASP A 194 -6.92 -1.15 17.01
N GLY A 195 -6.39 -0.49 15.97
CA GLY A 195 -5.17 -0.91 15.26
C GLY A 195 -5.35 -1.97 14.18
N LYS A 196 -6.58 -2.40 13.86
CA LYS A 196 -6.81 -3.37 12.77
C LYS A 196 -6.54 -2.75 11.42
N THR A 197 -5.90 -3.51 10.54
CA THR A 197 -5.58 -3.08 9.18
C THR A 197 -6.76 -3.30 8.23
N CYS A 198 -6.71 -2.66 7.05
CA CYS A 198 -7.66 -2.93 5.98
C CYS A 198 -7.71 -4.41 5.60
N GLN A 199 -6.59 -5.13 5.75
CA GLN A 199 -6.52 -6.56 5.48
C GLN A 199 -7.26 -7.38 6.55
N ASP A 200 -7.09 -7.08 7.83
CA ASP A 200 -7.78 -7.76 8.94
C ASP A 200 -9.30 -7.58 8.82
N VAL A 201 -9.72 -6.33 8.56
CA VAL A 201 -11.13 -5.96 8.41
C VAL A 201 -11.72 -6.59 7.14
N GLY A 202 -11.02 -6.46 6.01
CA GLY A 202 -11.47 -6.94 4.71
C GLY A 202 -11.67 -8.46 4.65
N TYR A 203 -10.71 -9.23 5.17
CA TYR A 203 -10.87 -10.69 5.23
C TYR A 203 -11.94 -11.12 6.21
N SER A 204 -12.07 -10.45 7.37
CA SER A 204 -13.12 -10.74 8.33
C SER A 204 -14.51 -10.50 7.74
N GLN A 205 -14.71 -9.39 7.02
CA GLN A 205 -15.99 -9.08 6.36
C GLN A 205 -16.28 -10.04 5.20
N THR A 206 -15.29 -10.34 4.37
CA THR A 206 -15.45 -11.29 3.26
C THR A 206 -15.79 -12.68 3.76
N PHE A 207 -15.14 -13.13 4.84
CA PHE A 207 -15.48 -14.37 5.51
C PHE A 207 -16.89 -14.32 6.11
N ALA A 208 -17.27 -13.25 6.80
CA ALA A 208 -18.62 -13.11 7.33
C ALA A 208 -19.69 -13.13 6.23
N ARG A 209 -19.42 -12.49 5.07
CA ARG A 209 -20.32 -12.48 3.92
C ARG A 209 -20.40 -13.83 3.23
N SER A 210 -19.28 -14.52 3.04
CA SER A 210 -19.28 -15.87 2.45
C SER A 210 -20.00 -16.86 3.36
N VAL A 211 -19.79 -16.77 4.68
CA VAL A 211 -20.49 -17.57 5.69
C VAL A 211 -21.98 -17.22 5.76
N LYS A 212 -22.38 -15.95 5.60
CA LYS A 212 -23.80 -15.55 5.60
C LYS A 212 -24.53 -16.05 4.36
N ASN A 213 -23.84 -16.14 3.22
CA ASN A 213 -24.42 -16.58 1.95
C ASN A 213 -24.30 -18.09 1.72
N ASP A 214 -23.52 -18.80 2.53
CA ASP A 214 -23.32 -20.25 2.47
C ASP A 214 -23.81 -20.89 3.77
N ASP A 215 -25.09 -21.30 3.75
CA ASP A 215 -25.76 -21.91 4.91
C ASP A 215 -25.09 -23.23 5.34
N LEU A 216 -24.42 -23.93 4.42
CA LEU A 216 -23.64 -25.14 4.73
C LEU A 216 -22.35 -24.79 5.47
N LEU A 217 -21.64 -23.75 5.03
CA LEU A 217 -20.44 -23.25 5.71
C LEU A 217 -20.77 -22.65 7.08
N LEU A 218 -21.92 -22.00 7.22
CA LEU A 218 -22.42 -21.49 8.50
C LEU A 218 -22.66 -22.62 9.50
N ALA A 219 -23.35 -23.69 9.06
CA ALA A 219 -23.58 -24.87 9.88
C ALA A 219 -22.26 -25.54 10.26
N TYR A 220 -21.35 -25.72 9.32
CA TYR A 220 -20.02 -26.28 9.54
C TYR A 220 -19.21 -25.45 10.56
N THR A 221 -19.17 -24.13 10.41
CA THR A 221 -18.40 -23.25 11.29
C THR A 221 -18.93 -23.27 12.73
N ARG A 222 -20.26 -23.34 12.90
CA ARG A 222 -20.91 -23.50 14.21
C ARG A 222 -20.52 -24.84 14.87
N ALA A 223 -20.60 -25.93 14.11
CA ALA A 223 -20.21 -27.25 14.58
C ALA A 223 -18.72 -27.31 14.95
N TYR A 224 -17.84 -26.76 14.10
CA TYR A 224 -16.40 -26.70 14.36
C TYR A 224 -16.09 -26.02 15.69
N LYS A 225 -16.67 -24.85 15.96
CA LYS A 225 -16.48 -24.14 17.24
C LYS A 225 -16.99 -24.97 18.43
N ALA A 226 -18.11 -25.67 18.28
CA ALA A 226 -18.65 -26.53 19.32
C ALA A 226 -17.75 -27.75 19.62
N HIS A 227 -17.25 -28.43 18.57
CA HIS A 227 -16.32 -29.56 18.70
C HIS A 227 -14.97 -29.12 19.26
N TYR A 228 -14.44 -27.99 18.80
CA TYR A 228 -13.19 -27.42 19.32
C TYR A 228 -13.32 -27.04 20.80
N ALA A 229 -14.46 -26.50 21.24
CA ALA A 229 -14.72 -26.24 22.64
C ALA A 229 -14.81 -27.51 23.49
N ARG A 230 -15.35 -28.62 22.95
CA ARG A 230 -15.38 -29.94 23.61
C ARG A 230 -14.00 -30.59 23.73
N MET A 231 -13.09 -30.27 22.81
CA MET A 231 -11.69 -30.74 22.85
C MET A 231 -10.83 -29.88 23.79
N SER A 232 -10.92 -28.55 23.69
CA SER A 232 -10.03 -27.62 24.38
C SER A 232 -10.39 -27.32 25.83
N LYS A 233 -11.66 -27.47 26.23
CA LYS A 233 -12.12 -27.19 27.60
C LYS A 233 -12.62 -28.47 28.28
N PRO A 234 -11.87 -29.00 29.27
CA PRO A 234 -12.30 -30.18 30.01
C PRO A 234 -13.64 -29.95 30.72
N ARG A 235 -14.66 -30.75 30.40
CA ARG A 235 -15.93 -30.74 31.12
C ARG A 235 -15.85 -31.66 32.33
N LYS A 236 -16.25 -31.16 33.50
CA LYS A 236 -16.28 -31.92 34.76
C LYS A 236 -17.30 -33.08 34.78
N ARG A 237 -18.28 -33.12 33.86
CA ARG A 237 -19.42 -34.05 33.89
C ARG A 237 -19.72 -34.75 32.54
N ALA A 238 -18.87 -34.60 31.53
CA ALA A 238 -19.04 -35.22 30.22
C ALA A 238 -17.67 -35.59 29.64
N GLY A 239 -17.61 -36.62 28.80
CA GLY A 239 -16.38 -37.00 28.11
C GLY A 239 -15.85 -35.86 27.24
N ASN A 240 -14.55 -35.58 27.35
CA ASN A 240 -13.87 -34.62 26.48
C ASN A 240 -13.61 -35.29 25.13
N LEU A 241 -13.72 -34.52 24.06
CA LEU A 241 -13.35 -35.00 22.73
C LEU A 241 -11.82 -35.10 22.68
N SER A 242 -11.28 -36.27 22.34
CA SER A 242 -9.83 -36.41 22.16
C SER A 242 -9.38 -35.59 20.95
N ARG A 243 -8.09 -35.25 20.90
CA ARG A 243 -7.51 -34.52 19.76
C ARG A 243 -7.57 -35.36 18.47
N GLU A 244 -7.43 -36.67 18.58
CA GLU A 244 -7.52 -37.59 17.44
C GLU A 244 -8.94 -37.69 16.89
N ASP A 245 -9.95 -37.78 17.77
CA ASP A 245 -11.35 -37.81 17.36
C ASP A 245 -11.79 -36.49 16.74
N PHE A 246 -11.28 -35.36 17.26
CA PHE A 246 -11.49 -34.05 16.66
C PHE A 246 -10.90 -33.96 15.24
N GLU A 247 -9.68 -34.45 15.03
CA GLU A 247 -9.04 -34.41 13.71
C GLU A 247 -9.76 -35.31 12.71
N LYS A 248 -10.16 -36.52 13.11
CA LYS A 248 -10.98 -37.42 12.28
C LYS A 248 -12.29 -36.76 11.87
N TRP A 249 -13.02 -36.19 12.82
CA TRP A 249 -14.25 -35.46 12.56
C TRP A 249 -13.99 -34.24 11.65
N TYR A 250 -12.92 -33.48 11.87
CA TYR A 250 -12.58 -32.30 11.09
C TYR A 250 -12.35 -32.62 9.61
N GLN A 251 -11.59 -33.69 9.31
CA GLN A 251 -11.36 -34.13 7.94
C GLN A 251 -12.67 -34.60 7.29
N GLU A 252 -13.45 -35.45 7.97
CA GLU A 252 -14.73 -35.93 7.45
C GLU A 252 -15.73 -34.78 7.22
N ALA A 253 -15.77 -33.81 8.12
CA ALA A 253 -16.64 -32.64 8.01
C ALA A 253 -16.24 -31.73 6.84
N LYS A 254 -14.95 -31.64 6.52
CA LYS A 254 -14.45 -30.88 5.37
C LYS A 254 -14.80 -31.56 4.05
N ASP A 255 -14.68 -32.89 3.99
CA ASP A 255 -15.05 -33.67 2.81
C ASP A 255 -16.56 -33.64 2.56
N LYS A 256 -17.37 -33.82 3.60
CA LYS A 256 -18.84 -33.71 3.49
C LYS A 256 -19.30 -32.31 3.13
N LEU A 257 -18.63 -31.26 3.60
CA LEU A 257 -18.91 -29.88 3.19
C LEU A 257 -18.67 -29.70 1.68
N ASN A 258 -17.58 -30.26 1.16
CA ASN A 258 -17.28 -30.21 -0.27
C ASN A 258 -18.32 -30.99 -1.09
N GLN A 259 -18.74 -32.18 -0.63
CA GLN A 259 -19.79 -32.98 -1.26
C GLN A 259 -21.15 -32.26 -1.26
N ALA A 260 -21.49 -31.60 -0.16
CA ALA A 260 -22.75 -30.85 -0.06
C ALA A 260 -22.73 -29.60 -0.97
N ARG A 261 -21.58 -28.92 -1.09
CA ARG A 261 -21.41 -27.80 -2.02
C ARG A 261 -21.43 -28.21 -3.49
N SER A 262 -20.95 -29.41 -3.82
CA SER A 262 -21.01 -29.94 -5.19
C SER A 262 -22.36 -30.59 -5.54
N GLY A 263 -23.30 -30.65 -4.60
CA GLY A 263 -24.61 -31.29 -4.77
C GLY A 263 -24.59 -32.82 -4.71
N ALA A 264 -23.44 -33.43 -4.35
CA ALA A 264 -23.28 -34.87 -4.21
C ALA A 264 -23.84 -35.42 -2.87
N LEU A 265 -24.01 -34.54 -1.88
CA LEU A 265 -24.68 -34.82 -0.60
C LEU A 265 -25.79 -33.78 -0.42
N ASP A 266 -26.95 -34.21 0.08
CA ASP A 266 -28.01 -33.25 0.37
C ASP A 266 -27.60 -32.29 1.50
N GLY A 267 -27.95 -31.02 1.32
CA GLY A 267 -27.55 -29.96 2.24
C GLY A 267 -28.16 -30.11 3.64
N GLU A 268 -29.40 -30.61 3.74
CA GLU A 268 -30.05 -30.85 5.04
C GLU A 268 -29.50 -32.11 5.70
N GLU A 269 -29.18 -33.16 4.93
CA GLU A 269 -28.47 -34.34 5.43
C GLU A 269 -27.12 -33.98 6.05
N PHE A 270 -26.35 -33.11 5.40
CA PHE A 270 -25.08 -32.61 5.94
C PHE A 270 -25.29 -31.84 7.26
N LYS A 271 -26.26 -30.93 7.31
CA LYS A 271 -26.59 -30.17 8.54
C LYS A 271 -27.05 -31.06 9.68
N ALA A 272 -27.80 -32.12 9.38
CA ALA A 272 -28.22 -33.10 10.37
C ALA A 272 -27.03 -33.92 10.91
N TRP A 273 -26.09 -34.31 10.03
CA TRP A 273 -24.87 -35.00 10.42
C TRP A 273 -23.99 -34.14 11.35
N LEU A 274 -23.84 -32.84 11.07
CA LEU A 274 -23.07 -31.91 11.91
C LEU A 274 -23.60 -31.72 13.34
N LYS A 275 -24.87 -32.08 13.60
CA LYS A 275 -25.49 -31.97 14.94
C LYS A 275 -25.29 -33.22 15.81
N LYS A 276 -24.85 -34.33 15.23
CA LYS A 276 -24.53 -35.58 15.95
C LYS A 276 -23.21 -35.41 16.71
#